data_AF-A0A3M2BFW7-F1
#
_entry.id   AF-A0A3M2BFW7-F1
#
_cell.length_a   1.000
_cell.length_b   1.000
_cell.length_c   1.000
_cell.angle_alpha   90.00
_cell.angle_beta   90.00
_cell.angle_gamma   90.00
#
_symmetry.space_group_name_H-M   'P 1'
#
loop_
_entity.id
_entity.type
_entity.pdbx_description
1 polymer ?
#
loop_
_entity_poly.entity_id
_entity_poly.type
_entity_poly.pdbx_seq_one_letter_code
_entity_poly.pdbx_strand_id
1 'polypeptide(L)'
;MILMRFAWPLVWAVLGLLLVWVWVAHRRRLEALRRPPDVTLDDADIQRIVEEGILETPEDEPLDLDRIRDEEAEFWREEGWDEPEPM
;
A
#
# COMPACT_ATOMS: atom_id res chain seq x y z
N MET A 1 -17.13 -3.80 -44.77
CA MET A 1 -16.39 -2.75 -44.03
C MET A 1 -17.20 -2.01 -42.96
N ILE A 2 -18.40 -2.49 -42.58
CA ILE A 2 -19.24 -1.89 -41.52
C ILE A 2 -19.02 -2.62 -40.18
N LEU A 3 -18.80 -3.94 -40.23
CA LEU A 3 -18.56 -4.79 -39.05
C LEU A 3 -17.32 -4.37 -38.23
N MET A 4 -16.22 -3.96 -38.89
CA MET A 4 -15.01 -3.44 -38.22
C MET A 4 -15.22 -2.10 -37.52
N ARG A 5 -16.11 -1.23 -38.02
CA ARG A 5 -16.39 0.09 -37.42
C ARG A 5 -17.16 0.00 -36.10
N PHE A 6 -17.88 -1.10 -35.87
CA PHE A 6 -18.61 -1.35 -34.62
C PHE A 6 -17.85 -2.28 -33.67
N ALA A 7 -17.05 -3.20 -34.19
CA ALA A 7 -16.19 -4.05 -33.36
C ALA A 7 -15.10 -3.23 -32.63
N TRP A 8 -14.53 -2.21 -33.28
CA TRP A 8 -13.49 -1.37 -32.70
C TRP A 8 -13.93 -0.60 -31.43
N PRO A 9 -15.03 0.18 -31.44
CA PRO A 9 -15.50 0.84 -30.22
C PRO A 9 -15.95 -0.15 -29.14
N LEU A 10 -16.45 -1.33 -29.53
CA LEU A 10 -16.81 -2.39 -28.57
C LEU A 10 -15.57 -2.92 -27.83
N VAL A 11 -14.45 -3.13 -28.53
CA VAL A 11 -13.17 -3.51 -27.92
C VAL A 11 -12.72 -2.45 -26.92
N TRP A 12 -12.77 -1.17 -27.29
CA TRP A 12 -12.41 -0.08 -26.38
C TRP A 12 -13.36 0.03 -25.18
N ALA A 13 -14.65 -0.23 -25.37
CA ALA A 13 -15.62 -0.26 -24.27
C ALA A 13 -15.33 -1.39 -23.28
N VAL A 14 -15.03 -2.60 -23.77
CA VAL A 14 -14.64 -3.74 -22.93
C VAL A 14 -13.31 -3.46 -22.22
N LEU A 15 -12.34 -2.88 -22.91
CA LEU A 15 -11.05 -2.52 -22.32
C LEU A 15 -11.20 -1.44 -21.23
N GLY A 16 -12.02 -0.42 -21.47
CA GLY A 16 -12.34 0.60 -20.49
C GLY A 16 -13.03 0.02 -19.26
N LEU A 17 -13.98 -0.90 -19.45
CA LEU A 17 -14.64 -1.60 -18.35
C LEU A 17 -13.66 -2.43 -17.51
N LEU A 18 -12.73 -3.14 -18.17
CA LEU A 18 -11.67 -3.90 -17.50
C LEU A 18 -10.75 -2.99 -16.68
N LEU A 19 -10.31 -1.87 -17.23
CA LEU A 19 -9.47 -0.89 -16.53
C LEU A 19 -10.17 -0.34 -15.28
N VAL A 20 -11.44 0.05 -15.40
CA VAL A 20 -12.24 0.52 -14.25
C VAL A 20 -12.40 -0.57 -13.21
N TRP A 21 -12.67 -1.81 -13.63
CA TRP A 21 -12.81 -2.94 -12.71
C TRP A 21 -11.52 -3.22 -11.93
N VAL A 22 -10.37 -3.26 -12.63
CA VAL A 22 -9.05 -3.44 -12.00
C VAL A 22 -8.77 -2.29 -11.03
N TRP A 23 -9.03 -1.05 -11.42
CA TRP A 23 -8.81 0.12 -10.56
C TRP A 23 -9.65 0.07 -9.27
N VAL A 24 -10.94 -0.26 -9.38
CA VAL A 24 -11.82 -0.42 -8.20
C VAL A 24 -11.35 -1.57 -7.32
N ALA A 25 -10.96 -2.71 -7.90
CA ALA A 25 -10.45 -3.86 -7.16
C ALA A 25 -9.15 -3.51 -6.41
N HIS A 26 -8.23 -2.80 -7.07
CA HIS A 26 -6.97 -2.37 -6.47
C HIS A 26 -7.20 -1.35 -5.34
N ARG A 27 -8.11 -0.39 -5.53
CA ARG A 27 -8.46 0.60 -4.51
C ARG A 27 -9.07 -0.05 -3.27
N ARG A 28 -9.94 -1.04 -3.45
CA ARG A 28 -10.53 -1.81 -2.33
C ARG A 28 -9.49 -2.62 -1.57
N ARG A 29 -8.48 -3.18 -2.26
CA ARG A 29 -7.35 -3.86 -1.60
C ARG A 29 -6.51 -2.89 -0.77
N LEU A 30 -6.26 -1.69 -1.30
CA LEU A 30 -5.55 -0.64 -0.55
C LEU A 30 -6.36 -0.17 0.66
N GLU A 31 -7.69 -0.10 0.58
CA GLU A 31 -8.55 0.18 1.73
C GLU A 31 -8.51 -0.94 2.78
N ALA A 32 -8.37 -2.20 2.36
CA ALA A 32 -8.17 -3.33 3.28
C ALA A 32 -6.81 -3.28 3.99
N LEU A 33 -5.75 -2.85 3.28
CA LEU A 33 -4.40 -2.61 3.83
C LEU A 33 -4.30 -1.34 4.67
N ARG A 34 -5.16 -0.34 4.41
CA ARG A 34 -5.25 0.91 5.19
C ARG A 34 -6.06 0.78 6.46
N ARG A 35 -6.71 -0.37 6.69
CA ARG A 35 -7.21 -0.66 8.03
C ARG A 35 -5.94 -0.86 8.85
N PRO A 36 -5.53 0.09 9.71
CA PRO A 36 -4.43 -0.18 10.60
C PRO A 36 -4.79 -1.50 11.30
N PRO A 37 -3.86 -2.46 11.42
CA PRO A 37 -4.11 -3.57 12.32
C PRO A 37 -4.54 -2.93 13.64
N ASP A 38 -5.60 -3.46 14.23
CA ASP A 38 -6.12 -3.01 15.52
C ASP A 38 -5.08 -3.42 16.57
N VAL A 39 -3.92 -2.75 16.54
CA VAL A 39 -2.79 -2.98 17.43
C VAL A 39 -3.08 -2.15 18.65
N THR A 40 -3.91 -2.70 19.53
CA THR A 40 -3.98 -2.26 20.91
C THR A 40 -2.66 -2.64 21.58
N LEU A 41 -1.79 -1.64 21.78
CA LEU A 41 -0.62 -1.74 22.65
C LEU A 41 -1.09 -1.57 24.10
N ASP A 42 -0.70 -2.47 24.98
CA ASP A 42 -0.85 -2.29 26.42
C ASP A 42 0.44 -1.74 27.08
N ASP A 43 0.35 -1.36 28.34
CA ASP A 43 1.51 -0.81 29.09
C ASP A 43 2.66 -1.82 29.20
N ALA A 44 2.37 -3.12 29.19
CA ALA A 44 3.38 -4.17 29.24
C ALA A 44 4.10 -4.34 27.90
N ASP A 45 3.41 -4.11 26.78
CA ASP A 45 4.01 -4.04 25.44
C ASP A 45 4.94 -2.82 25.33
N ILE A 46 4.52 -1.66 25.84
CA ILE A 46 5.37 -0.46 25.87
C ILE A 46 6.64 -0.70 26.69
N GLN A 47 6.49 -1.30 27.88
CA GLN A 47 7.64 -1.57 28.73
C GLN A 47 8.64 -2.55 28.07
N ARG A 48 8.14 -3.54 27.34
CA ARG A 48 8.97 -4.49 26.58
C ARG A 48 9.73 -3.82 25.44
N ILE A 49 9.11 -2.89 24.71
CA ILE A 49 9.81 -2.09 23.68
C ILE A 49 10.93 -1.26 24.32
N VAL A 50 10.69 -0.66 25.49
CA VAL A 50 11.69 0.16 26.19
C VAL A 50 12.87 -0.68 26.67
N GLU A 51 12.62 -1.89 27.17
CA GLU A 51 13.65 -2.75 27.76
C GLU A 51 14.40 -3.58 26.71
N GLU A 52 13.70 -4.11 25.71
CA GLU A 52 14.22 -5.10 24.77
C GLU A 52 14.43 -4.52 23.36
N GLY A 53 13.75 -3.42 23.02
CA GLY A 53 13.80 -2.82 21.68
C GLY A 53 13.04 -3.62 20.62
N ILE A 54 12.23 -4.60 21.02
CA ILE A 54 11.54 -5.53 20.12
C ILE A 54 10.10 -5.74 20.61
N LEU A 55 9.16 -5.84 19.67
CA LEU A 55 7.77 -6.21 19.93
C LEU A 55 7.39 -7.36 19.00
N GLU A 56 7.14 -8.53 19.58
CA GLU A 56 6.64 -9.68 18.82
C GLU A 56 5.13 -9.51 18.59
N THR A 57 4.75 -9.22 17.35
CA THR A 57 3.34 -9.20 16.92
C THR A 57 2.93 -10.58 16.39
N PRO A 58 1.71 -11.08 16.66
CA PRO A 58 1.24 -12.39 16.19
C PRO A 58 0.90 -12.41 14.68
N GLU A 59 1.52 -11.56 13.85
CA GLU A 59 1.30 -11.61 12.41
C GLU A 59 1.93 -12.88 11.82
N ASP A 60 1.07 -13.79 11.34
CA ASP A 60 1.45 -15.08 10.75
C ASP A 60 2.11 -14.95 9.37
N GLU A 61 2.02 -13.79 8.71
CA GLU A 61 2.62 -13.55 7.41
C GLU A 61 3.94 -12.76 7.52
N PRO A 62 5.02 -13.22 6.87
CA PRO A 62 6.28 -12.49 6.86
C PRO A 62 6.10 -11.13 6.15
N LEU A 63 6.73 -10.09 6.71
CA LEU A 63 6.74 -8.74 6.13
C LEU A 63 7.25 -8.77 4.67
N ASP A 64 6.54 -8.09 3.78
CA ASP A 64 6.92 -7.94 2.37
C ASP A 64 8.06 -6.92 2.21
N LEU A 65 9.29 -7.42 2.22
CA LEU A 65 10.51 -6.61 2.16
C LEU A 65 10.65 -5.84 0.83
N ASP A 66 10.13 -6.38 -0.27
CA ASP A 66 10.21 -5.72 -1.57
C ASP A 66 9.29 -4.50 -1.60
N ARG A 67 8.08 -4.64 -1.07
CA ARG A 67 7.15 -3.52 -0.92
C ARG A 67 7.70 -2.43 0.00
N ILE A 68 8.29 -2.79 1.13
CA ILE A 68 8.90 -1.82 2.07
C ILE A 68 9.98 -1.01 1.36
N ARG A 69 10.86 -1.67 0.59
CA ARG A 69 11.92 -0.99 -0.14
C ARG A 69 11.38 -0.03 -1.20
N ASP A 70 10.31 -0.40 -1.89
CA ASP A 70 9.69 0.44 -2.91
C ASP A 70 9.02 1.69 -2.28
N GLU A 71 8.31 1.52 -1.16
CA GLU A 71 7.71 2.61 -0.39
C GLU A 71 8.77 3.53 0.22
N GLU A 72 9.85 2.99 0.77
CA GLU A 72 10.98 3.77 1.29
C GLU A 72 11.65 4.58 0.17
N ALA A 73 11.88 3.97 -0.98
CA ALA A 73 12.44 4.68 -2.13
C ALA A 73 11.51 5.78 -2.65
N GLU A 74 10.18 5.61 -2.57
CA GLU A 74 9.19 6.63 -2.90
C GLU A 74 9.22 7.78 -1.88
N PHE A 75 9.24 7.46 -0.59
CA PHE A 75 9.37 8.43 0.50
C PHE A 75 10.60 9.32 0.33
N TRP A 76 11.79 8.74 0.13
CA TRP A 76 13.03 9.51 -0.06
C TRP A 76 13.10 10.29 -1.38
N ARG A 77 12.27 9.91 -2.37
CA ARG A 77 12.16 10.66 -3.64
C ARG A 77 11.19 11.84 -3.54
N GLU A 78 10.16 11.73 -2.69
CA GLU A 78 9.08 12.72 -2.58
C GLU A 78 9.27 13.69 -1.40
N GLU A 79 9.69 13.18 -0.24
CA GLU A 79 10.02 13.96 0.94
C GLU A 79 11.54 14.16 1.02
N GLY A 80 12.00 15.29 0.50
CA GLY A 80 13.35 15.77 0.77
C GLY A 80 13.46 16.06 2.26
N TRP A 81 14.24 15.25 2.98
CA TRP A 81 14.50 15.46 4.40
C TRP A 81 15.12 16.84 4.62
N ASP A 82 14.38 17.74 5.25
CA ASP A 82 14.90 19.06 5.59
C ASP A 82 16.09 18.90 6.56
N GLU A 83 17.21 19.57 6.25
CA GLU A 83 18.37 19.57 7.15
C GLU A 83 17.95 20.09 8.53
N PRO A 84 18.34 19.42 9.63
CA PRO A 84 17.97 19.86 10.97
C PRO A 84 18.49 21.28 11.20
N GLU A 85 17.62 22.15 11.74
CA GLU A 85 18.02 23.53 12.06
C GLU A 85 19.20 23.54 13.04
N PRO A 86 20.23 24.37 12.80
CA PRO A 86 21.36 24.46 13.71
C PRO A 86 20.90 25.03 15.07
N MET A 87 21.20 24.28 16.14
CA MET A 87 21.00 24.70 17.53
C MET A 87 21.88 25.89 17.93
#